data_AF-A0A8S9Q1W2-F1
#
_entry.id   AF-A0A8S9Q1W2-F1
#
_cell.length_a   1.000
_cell.length_b   1.000
_cell.length_c   1.000
_cell.angle_alpha   90.00
_cell.angle_beta   90.00
_cell.angle_gamma   90.00
#
_symmetry.space_group_name_H-M   'P 1'
#
loop_
_entity.id
_entity.type
_entity.pdbx_description
1 polymer ?
#
loop_
_entity_poly.entity_id
_entity_poly.type
_entity_poly.pdbx_seq_one_letter_code
_entity_poly.pdbx_strand_id
1 'polypeptide(L)'
;MREDNLSEETKTLISSLPWNKDFIGNLYNYRGCWYYPNTLQGVLNFEKGFKPQETDIILASFPKSGTTWLKALTIALFERLKNSSSSDDDDLHPLQSDNPHGIFSSPRLFSTHMPFHTLRLPLKDSPCKIVYVCRNVKDVLSLFESLCEGVGSFGPFWEHVLSYWRDSLEDPQHVLFMRYEEMKSAPSAQVKRLAEFLGCPFTEEEAEHGGMEVNNSGKTFNNVPYFTFFRKGEVGKQEPSDS
;
A
#
# COMPACT_ATOMS: atom_id res chain seq x y z
N MET A 1 -22.72 -2.31 -5.20
CA MET A 1 -22.01 -1.64 -6.33
C MET A 1 -22.71 -2.04 -7.61
N ARG A 2 -22.99 -1.11 -8.55
CA ARG A 2 -23.67 -1.44 -9.81
C ARG A 2 -22.72 -2.19 -10.75
N GLU A 3 -23.22 -3.24 -11.39
CA GLU A 3 -22.51 -4.14 -12.32
C GLU A 3 -22.45 -3.57 -13.76
N ASP A 4 -22.92 -2.34 -13.96
CA ASP A 4 -23.30 -1.78 -15.25
C ASP A 4 -22.14 -1.57 -16.25
N ASN A 5 -20.87 -1.78 -15.84
CA ASN A 5 -19.67 -1.53 -16.67
C ASN A 5 -18.76 -2.77 -16.89
N LEU A 6 -19.20 -3.97 -16.55
CA LEU A 6 -18.40 -5.20 -16.74
C LEU A 6 -18.31 -5.59 -18.23
N SER A 7 -17.13 -6.04 -18.67
CA SER A 7 -16.98 -6.63 -20.01
C SER A 7 -17.72 -7.97 -20.09
N GLU A 8 -18.20 -8.34 -21.29
CA GLU A 8 -18.90 -9.63 -21.49
C GLU A 8 -18.02 -10.83 -21.13
N GLU A 9 -16.71 -10.75 -21.38
CA GLU A 9 -15.76 -11.77 -20.93
C GLU A 9 -15.74 -11.89 -19.40
N THR A 10 -15.73 -10.75 -18.68
CA THR A 10 -15.75 -10.76 -17.22
C THR A 10 -17.07 -11.31 -16.68
N LYS A 11 -18.20 -10.93 -17.27
CA LYS A 11 -19.52 -11.47 -16.90
C LYS A 11 -19.59 -12.99 -17.10
N THR A 12 -19.06 -13.47 -18.23
CA THR A 12 -18.99 -14.91 -18.56
C THR A 12 -18.09 -15.66 -17.58
N LEU A 13 -16.96 -15.08 -17.19
CA LEU A 13 -16.11 -15.68 -16.16
C LEU A 13 -16.84 -15.76 -14.83
N ILE A 14 -17.40 -14.63 -14.36
CA ILE A 14 -18.09 -14.51 -13.06
C ILE A 14 -19.19 -15.56 -12.91
N SER A 15 -19.97 -15.84 -13.95
CA SER A 15 -21.07 -16.82 -13.90
C SER A 15 -20.60 -18.26 -13.66
N SER A 16 -19.32 -18.55 -13.89
CA SER A 16 -18.70 -19.87 -13.67
C SER A 16 -17.95 -20.00 -12.34
N LEU A 17 -17.71 -18.89 -11.63
CA LEU A 17 -16.89 -18.90 -10.42
C LEU A 17 -17.72 -19.30 -9.18
N PRO A 18 -17.11 -20.00 -8.21
CA PRO A 18 -17.67 -20.10 -6.87
C PRO A 18 -17.90 -18.70 -6.31
N TRP A 19 -19.03 -18.48 -5.65
CA TRP A 19 -19.37 -17.18 -5.10
C TRP A 19 -19.82 -17.30 -3.64
N ASN A 20 -19.68 -16.21 -2.92
CA ASN A 20 -20.17 -16.04 -1.56
C ASN A 20 -20.68 -14.60 -1.40
N LYS A 21 -21.26 -14.27 -0.25
CA LYS A 21 -21.82 -12.94 0.01
C LYS A 21 -21.36 -12.44 1.35
N ASP A 22 -20.92 -11.18 1.37
CA ASP A 22 -20.67 -10.44 2.60
C ASP A 22 -21.71 -9.32 2.78
N PHE A 23 -21.48 -8.45 3.76
CA PHE A 23 -22.35 -7.30 4.06
C PHE A 23 -22.39 -6.24 2.94
N ILE A 24 -21.44 -6.25 1.99
CA ILE A 24 -21.35 -5.31 0.88
C ILE A 24 -21.99 -5.88 -0.39
N GLY A 25 -21.79 -7.17 -0.67
CA GLY A 25 -22.35 -7.81 -1.87
C GLY A 25 -21.75 -9.18 -2.20
N ASN A 26 -21.93 -9.59 -3.45
CA ASN A 26 -21.44 -10.88 -3.94
C ASN A 26 -19.94 -10.83 -4.22
N LEU A 27 -19.21 -11.77 -3.66
CA LEU A 27 -17.80 -12.04 -3.90
C LEU A 27 -17.66 -13.29 -4.76
N TYR A 28 -16.72 -13.28 -5.69
CA TYR A 28 -16.44 -14.41 -6.58
C TYR A 28 -15.00 -14.87 -6.35
N ASN A 29 -14.83 -16.18 -6.18
CA ASN A 29 -13.53 -16.79 -5.96
C ASN A 29 -12.82 -16.98 -7.30
N TYR A 30 -11.74 -16.24 -7.51
CA TYR A 30 -10.86 -16.38 -8.67
C TYR A 30 -9.45 -16.74 -8.17
N ARG A 31 -8.95 -17.90 -8.57
CA ARG A 31 -7.62 -18.43 -8.18
C ARG A 31 -7.39 -18.47 -6.66
N GLY A 32 -8.43 -18.79 -5.89
CA GLY A 32 -8.33 -18.90 -4.43
C GLY A 32 -8.56 -17.60 -3.67
N CYS A 33 -8.75 -16.47 -4.37
CA CYS A 33 -9.05 -15.17 -3.74
C CYS A 33 -10.42 -14.62 -4.10
N TRP A 34 -11.01 -13.85 -3.19
CA TRP A 34 -12.37 -13.34 -3.32
C TRP A 34 -12.41 -11.90 -3.84
N TYR A 35 -13.26 -11.62 -4.82
CA TYR A 35 -13.35 -10.30 -5.46
C TYR A 35 -14.80 -9.89 -5.72
N TYR A 36 -15.09 -8.59 -5.57
CA TYR A 36 -16.30 -8.02 -6.18
C TYR A 36 -16.14 -7.94 -7.70
N PRO A 37 -17.24 -7.94 -8.49
CA PRO A 37 -17.17 -7.95 -9.95
C PRO A 37 -16.24 -6.91 -10.57
N ASN A 38 -16.39 -5.64 -10.19
CA ASN A 38 -15.56 -4.54 -10.73
C ASN A 38 -14.09 -4.68 -10.32
N THR A 39 -13.83 -5.19 -9.12
CA THR A 39 -12.47 -5.47 -8.65
C THR A 39 -11.84 -6.60 -9.44
N LEU A 40 -12.58 -7.68 -9.70
CA LEU A 40 -12.12 -8.79 -10.53
C LEU A 40 -11.81 -8.31 -11.95
N GLN A 41 -12.66 -7.48 -12.55
CA GLN A 41 -12.37 -6.89 -13.86
C GLN A 41 -11.05 -6.10 -13.85
N GLY A 42 -10.82 -5.30 -12.80
CA GLY A 42 -9.55 -4.58 -12.61
C GLY A 42 -8.34 -5.51 -12.53
N VAL A 43 -8.47 -6.62 -11.80
CA VAL A 43 -7.44 -7.67 -11.72
C VAL A 43 -7.15 -8.27 -13.10
N LEU A 44 -8.19 -8.66 -13.85
CA LEU A 44 -8.02 -9.24 -15.19
C LEU A 44 -7.39 -8.26 -16.18
N ASN A 45 -7.78 -6.98 -16.11
CA ASN A 45 -7.21 -5.93 -16.95
C ASN A 45 -5.73 -5.71 -16.62
N PHE A 46 -5.36 -5.74 -15.35
CA PHE A 46 -3.96 -5.65 -14.91
C PHE A 46 -3.15 -6.85 -15.40
N GLU A 47 -3.63 -8.08 -15.19
CA GLU A 47 -2.97 -9.31 -15.64
C GLU A 47 -2.69 -9.29 -17.15
N LYS A 48 -3.62 -8.76 -17.95
CA LYS A 48 -3.52 -8.73 -19.43
C LYS A 48 -2.73 -7.55 -19.98
N GLY A 49 -2.80 -6.39 -19.33
CA GLY A 49 -2.42 -5.11 -19.92
C GLY A 49 -1.23 -4.43 -19.25
N PHE A 50 -0.85 -4.83 -18.04
CA PHE A 50 0.21 -4.15 -17.31
C PHE A 50 1.59 -4.43 -17.94
N LYS A 51 2.33 -3.36 -18.23
CA LYS A 51 3.69 -3.42 -18.76
C LYS A 51 4.64 -2.79 -17.74
N PRO A 52 5.35 -3.60 -16.94
CA PRO A 52 6.28 -3.08 -15.96
C PRO A 52 7.43 -2.31 -16.62
N GLN A 53 7.89 -1.28 -15.94
CA GLN A 53 9.15 -0.60 -16.21
C GLN A 53 10.09 -0.82 -15.03
N GLU A 54 11.40 -0.81 -15.29
CA GLU A 54 12.40 -1.12 -14.27
C GLU A 54 12.36 -0.16 -13.07
N THR A 55 11.92 1.08 -13.31
CA THR A 55 11.81 2.11 -12.28
C THR A 55 10.48 2.07 -11.54
N ASP A 56 9.51 1.22 -11.92
CA ASP A 56 8.21 1.19 -11.27
C ASP A 56 8.29 0.77 -9.80
N ILE A 57 7.48 1.43 -8.99
CA ILE A 57 7.32 1.10 -7.56
C ILE A 57 5.86 0.74 -7.31
N ILE A 58 5.66 -0.41 -6.69
CA ILE A 58 4.34 -0.95 -6.37
C ILE A 58 4.16 -0.97 -4.86
N LEU A 59 3.22 -0.16 -4.39
CA LEU A 59 2.82 -0.13 -2.98
C LEU A 59 1.64 -1.06 -2.77
N ALA A 60 1.86 -2.15 -2.05
CA ALA A 60 0.85 -3.15 -1.78
C ALA A 60 0.44 -3.13 -0.29
N SER A 61 -0.81 -3.45 -0.02
CA SER A 61 -1.29 -3.69 1.34
C SER A 61 -2.60 -4.47 1.30
N PHE A 62 -2.96 -5.15 2.39
CA PHE A 62 -4.35 -5.54 2.56
C PHE A 62 -5.22 -4.28 2.78
N PRO A 63 -6.47 -4.21 2.28
CA PRO A 63 -7.34 -3.05 2.48
C PRO A 63 -7.34 -2.54 3.92
N LYS A 64 -7.28 -1.20 4.08
CA LYS A 64 -7.25 -0.50 5.39
C LYS A 64 -5.96 -0.70 6.23
N SER A 65 -4.90 -1.25 5.65
CA SER A 65 -3.61 -1.48 6.35
C SER A 65 -2.59 -0.35 6.23
N GLY A 66 -2.95 0.81 5.64
CA GLY A 66 -2.10 2.01 5.64
C GLY A 66 -1.47 2.41 4.30
N THR A 67 -2.04 1.99 3.16
CA THR A 67 -1.56 2.37 1.81
C THR A 67 -1.38 3.88 1.61
N THR A 68 -2.28 4.70 2.17
CA THR A 68 -2.18 6.17 2.06
C THR A 68 -0.90 6.70 2.69
N TRP A 69 -0.48 6.13 3.81
CA TRP A 69 0.72 6.59 4.50
C TRP A 69 1.98 6.14 3.79
N LEU A 70 2.02 4.88 3.36
CA LEU A 70 3.12 4.37 2.54
C LEU A 70 3.29 5.18 1.26
N LYS A 71 2.18 5.58 0.61
CA LYS A 71 2.20 6.45 -0.58
C LYS A 71 2.78 7.83 -0.27
N ALA A 72 2.32 8.48 0.78
CA ALA A 72 2.81 9.80 1.16
C ALA A 72 4.31 9.79 1.49
N LEU A 73 4.79 8.79 2.23
CA LEU A 73 6.21 8.63 2.54
C LEU A 73 7.06 8.41 1.29
N THR A 74 6.60 7.55 0.39
CA THR A 74 7.31 7.26 -0.86
C THR A 74 7.42 8.51 -1.73
N ILE A 75 6.33 9.28 -1.88
CA ILE A 75 6.35 10.54 -2.63
C ILE A 75 7.32 11.53 -2.00
N ALA A 76 7.25 11.73 -0.68
CA ALA A 76 8.13 12.67 0.02
C ALA A 76 9.63 12.32 -0.16
N LEU A 77 9.98 11.03 -0.17
CA LEU A 77 11.35 10.57 -0.42
C LEU A 77 11.86 10.94 -1.82
N PHE A 78 11.01 10.85 -2.85
CA PHE A 78 11.40 11.22 -4.21
C PHE A 78 11.41 12.73 -4.43
N GLU A 79 10.49 13.48 -3.83
CA GLU A 79 10.53 14.95 -3.90
C GLU A 79 11.77 15.51 -3.18
N ARG A 80 12.19 14.92 -2.05
CA ARG A 80 13.46 15.24 -1.39
C ARG A 80 14.65 15.13 -2.36
N LEU A 81 14.70 14.07 -3.18
CA LEU A 81 15.77 13.91 -4.17
C LEU A 81 15.76 14.98 -5.25
N LYS A 82 14.57 15.36 -5.75
CA LYS A 82 14.46 16.42 -6.76
C LYS A 82 14.98 17.76 -6.21
N ASN A 83 14.56 18.11 -5.00
CA ASN A 83 14.94 19.38 -4.37
C ASN A 83 16.41 19.44 -3.98
N SER A 84 17.06 18.29 -3.72
CA SER A 84 18.52 18.24 -3.51
C SER A 84 19.33 18.57 -4.76
N SER A 85 18.71 18.50 -5.95
CA SER A 85 19.34 18.73 -7.24
C SER A 85 18.99 20.08 -7.89
N SER A 86 18.02 20.82 -7.35
CA SER A 86 17.57 22.12 -7.85
C SER A 86 17.79 23.21 -6.79
N SER A 87 18.64 24.19 -7.09
CA SER A 87 18.94 25.34 -6.23
C SER A 87 17.86 26.44 -6.22
N ASP A 88 16.68 26.17 -6.76
CA ASP A 88 15.61 27.17 -6.91
C ASP A 88 14.56 26.99 -5.79
N ASP A 89 14.51 27.99 -4.91
CA ASP A 89 13.86 27.99 -3.59
C ASP A 89 12.34 28.25 -3.63
N ASP A 90 11.64 27.95 -4.75
CA ASP A 90 10.25 28.41 -4.96
C ASP A 90 9.24 27.35 -5.48
N ASP A 91 9.61 26.06 -5.52
CA ASP A 91 8.67 25.00 -5.94
C ASP A 91 7.92 24.36 -4.74
N LEU A 92 6.63 24.67 -4.63
CA LEU A 92 5.69 24.10 -3.66
C LEU A 92 5.56 22.58 -3.86
N HIS A 93 5.80 21.79 -2.81
CA HIS A 93 5.74 20.33 -2.84
C HIS A 93 4.34 19.81 -3.24
N PRO A 94 4.18 18.87 -4.19
CA PRO A 94 2.88 18.43 -4.73
C PRO A 94 1.85 17.91 -3.70
N LEU A 95 2.30 17.29 -2.60
CA LEU A 95 1.44 16.91 -1.46
C LEU A 95 0.73 18.08 -0.75
N GLN A 96 1.06 19.33 -1.08
CA GLN A 96 0.44 20.53 -0.51
C GLN A 96 -0.81 20.98 -1.30
N SER A 97 -0.78 20.81 -2.63
CA SER A 97 -1.90 21.14 -3.53
C SER A 97 -2.75 19.91 -3.83
N ASP A 98 -2.14 18.72 -3.89
CA ASP A 98 -2.73 17.55 -4.51
C ASP A 98 -2.82 16.34 -3.58
N ASN A 99 -3.87 15.56 -3.78
CA ASN A 99 -4.05 14.29 -3.11
C ASN A 99 -2.92 13.32 -3.55
N PRO A 100 -2.28 12.56 -2.63
CA PRO A 100 -1.29 11.54 -2.97
C PRO A 100 -1.76 10.59 -4.07
N HIS A 101 -3.06 10.33 -4.17
CA HIS A 101 -3.66 9.48 -5.19
C HIS A 101 -3.51 10.03 -6.63
N GLY A 102 -3.34 11.34 -6.82
CA GLY A 102 -3.23 12.01 -8.13
C GLY A 102 -1.83 12.48 -8.54
N ILE A 103 -0.81 12.33 -7.69
CA ILE A 103 0.56 12.79 -8.01
C ILE A 103 1.22 11.80 -8.96
N PHE A 104 1.56 12.27 -10.17
CA PHE A 104 2.38 11.55 -11.14
C PHE A 104 3.86 11.76 -10.78
N SER A 105 4.47 10.73 -10.20
CA SER A 105 5.92 10.71 -9.94
C SER A 105 6.66 10.00 -11.08
N SER A 106 7.89 10.46 -11.32
CA SER A 106 8.94 9.63 -11.91
C SER A 106 9.90 9.31 -10.75
N PRO A 107 10.07 8.04 -10.36
CA PRO A 107 9.47 6.81 -10.92
C PRO A 107 7.95 6.70 -10.78
N ARG A 108 7.30 5.89 -11.65
CA ARG A 108 5.85 5.66 -11.58
C ARG A 108 5.49 4.91 -10.29
N LEU A 109 4.54 5.45 -9.54
CA LEU A 109 4.09 4.90 -8.28
C LEU A 109 2.68 4.32 -8.39
N PHE A 110 2.55 3.02 -8.17
CA PHE A 110 1.27 2.30 -8.18
C PHE A 110 0.86 1.90 -6.77
N SER A 111 -0.43 1.77 -6.52
CA SER A 111 -0.97 1.23 -5.27
C SER A 111 -1.96 0.12 -5.56
N THR A 112 -1.86 -0.99 -4.83
CA THR A 112 -2.69 -2.17 -5.05
C THR A 112 -3.06 -2.89 -3.76
N HIS A 113 -4.14 -3.65 -3.84
CA HIS A 113 -4.60 -4.60 -2.83
C HIS A 113 -4.60 -6.04 -3.35
N MET A 114 -4.00 -6.28 -4.52
CA MET A 114 -3.96 -7.60 -5.12
C MET A 114 -3.12 -8.57 -4.26
N PRO A 115 -3.52 -9.85 -4.16
CA PRO A 115 -2.68 -10.88 -3.60
C PRO A 115 -1.37 -10.99 -4.39
N PHE A 116 -0.30 -11.39 -3.71
CA PHE A 116 1.02 -11.41 -4.31
C PHE A 116 1.12 -12.32 -5.54
N HIS A 117 0.47 -13.49 -5.52
CA HIS A 117 0.49 -14.43 -6.65
C HIS A 117 -0.14 -13.85 -7.92
N THR A 118 -1.20 -13.05 -7.79
CA THR A 118 -1.83 -12.31 -8.89
C THR A 118 -0.93 -11.19 -9.37
N LEU A 119 -0.37 -10.43 -8.41
CA LEU A 119 0.51 -9.31 -8.71
C LEU A 119 1.78 -9.76 -9.47
N ARG A 120 2.33 -10.94 -9.13
CA ARG A 120 3.55 -11.47 -9.75
C ARG A 120 3.39 -11.87 -11.21
N LEU A 121 2.19 -12.15 -11.69
CA LEU A 121 1.99 -12.65 -13.06
C LEU A 121 2.56 -11.71 -14.12
N PRO A 122 2.17 -10.42 -14.17
CA PRO A 122 2.76 -9.47 -15.12
C PRO A 122 4.13 -8.92 -14.70
N LEU A 123 4.55 -9.15 -13.45
CA LEU A 123 5.85 -8.68 -12.92
C LEU A 123 6.93 -9.76 -12.96
N LYS A 124 6.63 -10.91 -13.55
CA LYS A 124 7.60 -12.00 -13.62
C LYS A 124 8.85 -11.51 -14.35
N ASP A 125 10.01 -11.76 -13.74
CA ASP A 125 11.33 -11.33 -14.22
C ASP A 125 11.52 -9.81 -14.31
N SER A 126 10.61 -9.02 -13.72
CA SER A 126 10.70 -7.57 -13.68
C SER A 126 11.51 -7.09 -12.48
N PRO A 127 12.40 -6.08 -12.63
CA PRO A 127 13.13 -5.50 -11.51
C PRO A 127 12.30 -4.46 -10.73
N CYS A 128 10.98 -4.39 -10.93
CA CYS A 128 10.11 -3.49 -10.17
C CYS A 128 10.25 -3.72 -8.67
N LYS A 129 10.25 -2.62 -7.90
CA LYS A 129 10.26 -2.69 -6.45
C LYS A 129 8.85 -2.77 -5.91
N ILE A 130 8.61 -3.73 -5.02
CA ILE A 130 7.35 -3.94 -4.33
C ILE A 130 7.55 -3.60 -2.85
N VAL A 131 6.75 -2.67 -2.33
CA VAL A 131 6.72 -2.38 -0.89
C VAL A 131 5.37 -2.78 -0.34
N TYR A 132 5.36 -3.73 0.58
CA TYR A 132 4.16 -4.21 1.26
C TYR A 132 4.09 -3.64 2.68
N VAL A 133 2.94 -3.06 3.05
CA VAL A 133 2.64 -2.72 4.45
C VAL A 133 1.57 -3.64 5.03
N CYS A 134 1.94 -4.31 6.11
CA CYS A 134 1.04 -5.13 6.93
C CYS A 134 0.57 -4.32 8.14
N ARG A 135 -0.66 -4.57 8.60
CA ARG A 135 -1.20 -4.04 9.85
C ARG A 135 -1.80 -5.18 10.66
N ASN A 136 -1.75 -5.08 11.98
CA ASN A 136 -2.35 -6.06 12.87
C ASN A 136 -3.83 -6.26 12.53
N VAL A 137 -4.25 -7.51 12.32
CA VAL A 137 -5.62 -7.90 11.96
C VAL A 137 -6.66 -7.34 12.93
N LYS A 138 -6.31 -7.22 14.22
CA LYS A 138 -7.19 -6.65 15.25
C LYS A 138 -7.51 -5.18 14.99
N ASP A 139 -6.58 -4.43 14.40
CA ASP A 139 -6.74 -3.00 14.09
C ASP A 139 -7.42 -2.78 12.73
N VAL A 140 -7.69 -3.84 11.97
CA VAL A 140 -8.55 -3.84 10.77
C VAL A 140 -10.03 -4.03 11.20
N LEU A 141 -10.37 -3.52 12.40
CA LEU A 141 -11.53 -3.76 13.28
C LEU A 141 -12.90 -4.03 12.62
N SER A 142 -13.18 -3.50 11.43
CA SER A 142 -14.47 -3.71 10.75
C SER A 142 -14.54 -5.00 9.93
N LEU A 143 -13.47 -5.79 9.86
CA LEU A 143 -13.38 -6.98 8.98
C LEU A 143 -13.07 -8.28 9.74
N PHE A 144 -12.83 -8.24 11.06
CA PHE A 144 -12.25 -9.37 11.81
C PHE A 144 -12.98 -10.71 11.61
N GLU A 145 -14.31 -10.76 11.73
CA GLU A 145 -15.09 -12.00 11.56
C GLU A 145 -14.99 -12.56 10.13
N SER A 146 -15.21 -11.70 9.12
CA SER A 146 -15.07 -12.08 7.70
C SER A 146 -13.64 -12.49 7.33
N LEU A 147 -12.61 -11.89 7.95
CA LEU A 147 -11.21 -12.27 7.76
C LEU A 147 -10.91 -13.65 8.38
N CYS A 148 -11.50 -13.96 9.54
CA CYS A 148 -11.39 -15.26 10.19
C CYS A 148 -12.03 -16.38 9.38
N GLU A 149 -13.15 -16.11 8.70
CA GLU A 149 -13.81 -17.06 7.79
C GLU A 149 -13.06 -17.22 6.44
N GLY A 150 -12.10 -16.34 6.15
CA GLY A 150 -11.34 -16.35 4.89
C GLY A 150 -12.13 -15.85 3.68
N VAL A 151 -13.38 -15.39 3.89
CA VAL A 151 -14.27 -14.86 2.86
C VAL A 151 -14.38 -13.35 3.03
N GLY A 152 -13.51 -12.63 2.34
CA GLY A 152 -13.51 -11.18 2.28
C GLY A 152 -12.72 -10.70 1.07
N SER A 153 -13.02 -9.52 0.55
CA SER A 153 -12.35 -8.98 -0.65
C SER A 153 -10.82 -9.02 -0.53
N PHE A 154 -10.14 -9.56 -1.54
CA PHE A 154 -8.71 -9.88 -1.60
C PHE A 154 -8.22 -10.94 -0.60
N GLY A 155 -9.10 -11.50 0.22
CA GLY A 155 -8.79 -12.59 1.14
C GLY A 155 -8.56 -13.93 0.42
N PRO A 156 -8.02 -14.95 1.13
CA PRO A 156 -7.85 -15.00 2.59
C PRO A 156 -6.73 -14.10 3.12
N PHE A 157 -6.99 -13.39 4.23
CA PHE A 157 -6.06 -12.42 4.82
C PHE A 157 -4.68 -12.98 5.13
N TRP A 158 -4.64 -14.15 5.77
CA TRP A 158 -3.39 -14.77 6.20
C TRP A 158 -2.51 -15.11 5.01
N GLU A 159 -3.06 -15.70 3.96
CA GLU A 159 -2.29 -16.02 2.77
C GLU A 159 -1.88 -14.76 2.00
N HIS A 160 -2.72 -13.72 2.02
CA HIS A 160 -2.36 -12.41 1.49
C HIS A 160 -1.10 -11.87 2.19
N VAL A 161 -1.07 -11.82 3.52
CA VAL A 161 0.10 -11.32 4.26
C VAL A 161 1.31 -12.25 4.12
N LEU A 162 1.11 -13.56 4.27
CA LEU A 162 2.19 -14.55 4.28
C LEU A 162 2.90 -14.65 2.94
N SER A 163 2.19 -14.54 1.82
CA SER A 163 2.82 -14.55 0.49
C SER A 163 3.80 -13.38 0.34
N TYR A 164 3.39 -12.15 0.60
CA TYR A 164 4.30 -10.99 0.59
C TYR A 164 5.47 -11.13 1.58
N TRP A 165 5.23 -11.70 2.76
CA TRP A 165 6.28 -11.91 3.75
C TRP A 165 7.32 -12.92 3.28
N ARG A 166 6.91 -14.10 2.78
CA ARG A 166 7.81 -15.13 2.25
C ARG A 166 8.67 -14.56 1.13
N ASP A 167 8.05 -13.85 0.19
CA ASP A 167 8.76 -13.25 -0.93
C ASP A 167 9.73 -12.14 -0.54
N SER A 168 9.45 -11.39 0.53
CA SER A 168 10.43 -10.44 1.08
C SER A 168 11.68 -11.10 1.67
N LEU A 169 11.59 -12.39 2.02
CA LEU A 169 12.74 -13.18 2.46
C LEU A 169 13.47 -13.81 1.28
N GLU A 170 12.74 -14.25 0.26
CA GLU A 170 13.30 -14.88 -0.95
C GLU A 170 13.97 -13.86 -1.88
N ASP A 171 13.39 -12.66 -2.01
CA ASP A 171 13.88 -11.59 -2.90
C ASP A 171 13.86 -10.21 -2.20
N PRO A 172 14.74 -10.01 -1.20
CA PRO A 172 14.79 -8.77 -0.42
C PRO A 172 15.25 -7.55 -1.23
N GLN A 173 15.78 -7.74 -2.45
CA GLN A 173 16.20 -6.65 -3.33
C GLN A 173 15.01 -6.00 -4.05
N HIS A 174 13.95 -6.77 -4.30
CA HIS A 174 12.77 -6.30 -5.01
C HIS A 174 11.48 -6.31 -4.17
N VAL A 175 11.46 -6.98 -3.01
CA VAL A 175 10.29 -7.02 -2.13
C VAL A 175 10.63 -6.58 -0.70
N LEU A 176 10.07 -5.44 -0.28
CA LEU A 176 10.19 -4.92 1.07
C LEU A 176 8.89 -5.16 1.86
N PHE A 177 8.98 -5.88 2.98
CA PHE A 177 7.88 -6.04 3.92
C PHE A 177 8.04 -5.09 5.13
N MET A 178 7.01 -4.28 5.39
CA MET A 178 6.95 -3.33 6.50
C MET A 178 5.72 -3.57 7.38
N ARG A 179 5.82 -3.23 8.66
CA ARG A 179 4.68 -3.26 9.59
C ARG A 179 4.24 -1.85 9.94
N TYR A 180 2.94 -1.60 9.86
CA TYR A 180 2.32 -0.32 10.18
C TYR A 180 2.64 0.13 11.61
N GLU A 181 2.69 -0.81 12.54
CA GLU A 181 3.01 -0.56 13.94
C GLU A 181 4.45 -0.06 14.12
N GLU A 182 5.40 -0.62 13.35
CA GLU A 182 6.80 -0.17 13.38
C GLU A 182 6.98 1.19 12.73
N MET A 183 6.23 1.46 11.67
CA MET A 183 6.20 2.78 11.08
C MET A 183 5.73 3.81 12.10
N LYS A 184 4.80 3.46 13.01
CA LYS A 184 4.37 4.36 14.10
C LYS A 184 5.36 4.45 15.26
N SER A 185 5.94 3.33 15.69
CA SER A 185 6.80 3.29 16.87
C SER A 185 8.23 3.74 16.60
N ALA A 186 8.70 3.59 15.37
CA ALA A 186 10.05 3.95 14.93
C ALA A 186 10.04 4.57 13.51
N PRO A 187 9.33 5.70 13.31
CA PRO A 187 9.06 6.23 11.98
C PRO A 187 10.34 6.61 11.21
N SER A 188 11.30 7.28 11.84
CA SER A 188 12.57 7.65 11.18
C SER A 188 13.36 6.43 10.71
N ALA A 189 13.39 5.35 11.50
CA ALA A 189 14.06 4.11 11.12
C ALA A 189 13.38 3.46 9.91
N GLN A 190 12.04 3.44 9.88
CA GLN A 190 11.29 2.89 8.75
C GLN A 190 11.41 3.73 7.48
N VAL A 191 11.51 5.06 7.60
CA VAL A 191 11.76 5.94 6.45
C VAL A 191 13.17 5.74 5.88
N LYS A 192 14.20 5.62 6.72
CA LYS A 192 15.56 5.28 6.28
C LYS A 192 15.60 3.93 5.56
N ARG A 193 14.98 2.91 6.16
CA ARG A 193 14.86 1.56 5.57
C ARG A 193 14.14 1.58 4.21
N LEU A 194 13.05 2.36 4.09
CA LEU A 194 12.35 2.53 2.82
C LEU A 194 13.24 3.24 1.79
N ALA A 195 13.95 4.30 2.18
CA ALA A 195 14.83 5.06 1.30
C ALA A 195 16.00 4.20 0.78
N GLU A 196 16.64 3.43 1.66
CA GLU A 196 17.67 2.45 1.30
C GLU A 196 17.15 1.44 0.27
N PHE A 197 16.00 0.81 0.56
CA PHE A 197 15.39 -0.15 -0.33
C PHE A 197 15.04 0.47 -1.70
N LEU A 198 14.53 1.70 -1.72
CA LEU A 198 14.19 2.40 -2.96
C LEU A 198 15.42 2.88 -3.74
N GLY A 199 16.63 2.77 -3.17
CA GLY A 199 17.88 3.18 -3.82
C GLY A 199 18.18 4.66 -3.69
N CYS A 200 17.60 5.31 -2.68
CA CYS A 200 17.80 6.72 -2.37
C CYS A 200 18.14 6.93 -0.88
N PRO A 201 19.19 6.28 -0.35
CA PRO A 201 19.55 6.39 1.06
C PRO A 201 19.81 7.87 1.46
N PHE A 202 19.58 8.17 2.73
CA PHE A 202 19.97 9.48 3.28
C PHE A 202 21.49 9.59 3.36
N THR A 203 22.04 10.79 3.16
CA THR A 203 23.46 11.07 3.40
C THR A 203 23.76 11.18 4.91
N GLU A 204 25.03 11.12 5.28
CA GLU A 204 25.45 11.36 6.69
C GLU A 204 25.03 12.76 7.16
N GLU A 205 25.19 13.78 6.31
CA GLU A 205 24.75 15.15 6.61
C GLU A 205 23.25 15.24 6.86
N GLU A 206 22.42 14.60 6.02
CA GLU A 206 20.97 14.55 6.24
C GLU A 206 20.61 13.79 7.52
N ALA A 207 21.36 12.73 7.85
CA ALA A 207 21.12 11.95 9.05
C ALA A 207 21.44 12.72 10.34
N GLU A 208 22.47 13.59 10.31
CA GLU A 208 22.88 14.44 11.42
C GLU A 208 21.97 15.66 11.62
N HIS A 209 21.44 16.25 10.54
CA HIS A 209 20.50 17.38 10.59
C HIS A 209 19.05 16.97 10.89
N GLY A 210 18.83 15.75 11.40
CA GLY A 210 17.51 15.26 11.78
C GLY A 210 16.69 14.76 10.60
N GLY A 211 17.31 13.97 9.72
CA GLY A 211 16.73 13.40 8.49
C GLY A 211 15.26 13.07 8.65
N MET A 212 14.41 13.83 7.95
CA MET A 212 12.97 13.96 8.17
C MET A 212 12.58 13.57 9.61
N GLU A 213 12.53 14.54 10.52
CA GLU A 213 11.77 14.38 11.77
C GLU A 213 10.32 14.00 11.41
N VAL A 214 10.06 12.69 11.31
CA VAL A 214 8.72 12.12 11.30
C VAL A 214 8.25 12.11 12.75
N ASN A 215 8.24 13.29 13.35
CA ASN A 215 7.60 13.52 14.62
C ASN A 215 6.09 13.36 14.38
N ASN A 216 5.38 12.66 15.27
CA ASN A 216 3.91 12.74 15.33
C ASN A 216 3.42 14.18 15.59
N SER A 217 4.33 15.11 15.86
CA SER A 217 4.17 16.56 15.97
C SER A 217 4.95 17.35 14.90
N GLY A 218 5.70 16.67 14.04
CA GLY A 218 6.54 17.26 13.00
C GLY A 218 5.69 17.81 11.89
N LYS A 219 6.22 18.81 11.20
CA LYS A 219 5.55 19.45 10.09
C LYS A 219 6.34 19.21 8.81
N THR A 220 5.66 19.15 7.67
CA THR A 220 6.36 19.27 6.38
C THR A 220 7.12 20.60 6.32
N PHE A 221 8.01 20.78 5.35
CA PHE A 221 8.71 22.06 5.10
C PHE A 221 7.75 23.28 5.09
N ASN A 222 6.46 23.06 4.80
CA ASN A 222 5.40 24.08 4.82
C ASN A 222 4.47 24.01 6.04
N ASN A 223 4.99 23.63 7.21
CA ASN A 223 4.28 23.70 8.48
C ASN A 223 2.99 22.83 8.61
N VAL A 224 2.76 21.85 7.72
CA VAL A 224 1.61 20.93 7.81
C VAL A 224 1.94 19.78 8.75
N PRO A 225 1.22 19.60 9.87
CA PRO A 225 1.54 18.56 10.82
C PRO A 225 1.32 17.16 10.23
N TYR A 226 2.28 16.25 10.40
CA TYR A 226 2.15 14.88 9.92
C TYR A 226 0.91 14.18 10.51
N PHE A 227 0.49 14.54 11.73
CA PHE A 227 -0.73 14.00 12.38
C PHE A 227 -2.02 14.21 11.57
N THR A 228 -2.06 15.19 10.65
CA THR A 228 -3.24 15.47 9.80
C THR A 228 -3.61 14.27 8.91
N PHE A 229 -2.65 13.38 8.62
CA PHE A 229 -2.86 12.13 7.89
C PHE A 229 -3.19 10.93 8.81
N PHE A 230 -3.10 11.09 10.14
CA PHE A 230 -3.42 10.09 11.14
C PHE A 230 -4.85 10.32 11.67
N ARG A 231 -5.88 9.81 11.00
CA ARG A 231 -7.20 9.73 11.64
C ARG A 231 -7.17 8.66 12.73
N LYS A 232 -7.31 9.10 14.00
CA LYS A 232 -7.49 8.32 15.24
C LYS A 232 -6.98 6.88 15.16
N GLY A 233 -5.65 6.73 15.10
CA GLY A 233 -5.00 5.43 15.21
C GLY A 233 -4.75 5.07 16.67
N GLU A 234 -5.82 4.88 17.45
CA GLU A 234 -5.71 4.30 18.79
C GLU A 234 -5.43 2.81 18.63
N VAL A 235 -4.28 2.37 19.16
CA VAL A 235 -3.95 0.95 19.30
C VAL A 235 -4.48 0.52 20.66
N GLY A 236 -5.42 -0.42 20.67
CA GLY A 236 -5.78 -1.26 21.81
C GLY A 236 -5.87 -0.59 23.19
N LYS A 237 -6.88 0.25 23.43
CA LYS A 237 -7.41 0.42 24.78
C LYS A 237 -8.78 -0.22 24.88
N GLN A 238 -8.81 -1.36 25.57
CA GLN A 238 -10.03 -1.95 26.11
C GLN A 238 -10.55 -0.97 27.16
N GLU A 239 -11.72 -0.35 26.93
CA GLU A 239 -12.41 0.34 28.02
C GLU A 239 -12.94 -0.73 29.00
N PRO A 240 -12.79 -0.53 30.32
CA PRO A 240 -13.40 -1.43 31.29
C PRO A 240 -14.92 -1.33 31.14
N SER A 241 -15.56 -2.49 31.04
CA SER A 241 -17.01 -2.61 31.16
C SER A 241 -17.40 -2.21 32.59
N ASP A 242 -17.89 -0.99 32.77
CA ASP A 242 -18.60 -0.63 33.98
C ASP A 242 -20.06 -1.07 33.85
N SER A 243 -20.37 -2.04 34.74
CA SER A 243 -21.64 -2.57 35.23
C SER A 243 -22.94 -1.85 34.89
#